data_AF-A0A9D6JU16-F1
#
_entry.id   AF-A0A9D6JU16-F1
#
_cell.length_a   1.000
_cell.length_b   1.000
_cell.length_c   1.000
_cell.angle_alpha   90.00
_cell.angle_beta   90.00
_cell.angle_gamma   90.00
#
_symmetry.space_group_name_H-M   'P 1'
#
loop_
_entity.id
_entity.type
_entity.pdbx_description
1 polymer ?
#
loop_
_entity_poly.entity_id
_entity_poly.type
_entity_poly.pdbx_seq_one_letter_code
_entity_poly.pdbx_strand_id
1 'polypeptide(L)'
;MMIQWKKPGTILALGMLASFFFFAHASEIIQKTDNEELIKLYTQGLDDRKDWDPTTSLKKIGNRDAEHIERALQLLTEGKVKTTYDFYRMAMLFQHGRTTENYRKANAFAWVAATMKPGDVDLMWLTAATWDRWLMSQGKPQQYGTQYSPVPGTNTYVLKDFDDSVISDSEREKCGIEKAADIQRSYKSGPIFEKEK
;
A
#
# COMPACT_ATOMS: atom_id res chain seq x y z
N MET A 1 88.26 -29.13 -9.67
CA MET A 1 86.99 -28.69 -10.29
C MET A 1 85.87 -29.08 -9.33
N MET A 2 85.59 -28.27 -8.30
CA MET A 2 84.39 -27.40 -8.19
C MET A 2 83.15 -28.07 -8.84
N ILE A 3 82.10 -28.44 -8.11
CA ILE A 3 81.17 -27.52 -7.41
C ILE A 3 80.60 -28.18 -6.14
N GLN A 4 80.57 -27.43 -5.03
CA GLN A 4 79.69 -27.65 -3.88
C GLN A 4 78.41 -26.81 -4.02
N TRP A 5 77.25 -27.32 -3.58
CA TRP A 5 76.17 -26.49 -3.02
C TRP A 5 75.57 -27.15 -1.76
N LYS A 6 75.26 -26.31 -0.77
CA LYS A 6 74.92 -26.60 0.64
C LYS A 6 73.48 -27.13 0.85
N LYS A 7 73.30 -27.93 1.92
CA LYS A 7 72.02 -28.26 2.63
C LYS A 7 71.51 -27.01 3.40
N PRO A 8 70.22 -26.83 3.79
CA PRO A 8 69.50 -27.69 4.77
C PRO A 8 67.94 -27.69 4.70
N GLY A 9 67.30 -28.41 5.63
CA GLY A 9 66.01 -27.98 6.19
C GLY A 9 64.89 -29.02 6.23
N THR A 10 64.80 -29.78 7.31
CA THR A 10 63.58 -30.47 7.74
C THR A 10 62.56 -29.43 8.21
N ILE A 11 61.32 -29.46 7.68
CA ILE A 11 60.17 -28.79 8.30
C ILE A 11 59.06 -29.83 8.48
N LEU A 12 58.82 -30.18 9.74
CA LEU A 12 57.55 -30.71 10.22
C LEU A 12 56.54 -29.55 10.25
N ALA A 13 55.37 -29.73 9.66
CA ALA A 13 54.19 -28.92 9.98
C ALA A 13 52.93 -29.79 9.92
N LEU A 14 52.37 -30.01 11.10
CA LEU A 14 51.04 -30.55 11.37
C LEU A 14 49.94 -29.73 10.69
N GLY A 15 48.90 -30.44 10.22
CA GLY A 15 47.51 -30.04 10.43
C GLY A 15 46.93 -28.92 9.59
N MET A 16 45.91 -29.23 8.79
CA MET A 16 44.58 -28.64 8.96
C MET A 16 43.59 -29.40 8.08
N LEU A 17 42.74 -30.17 8.74
CA LEU A 17 41.41 -30.52 8.24
C LEU A 17 40.72 -29.21 7.88
N ALA A 18 40.58 -28.92 6.59
CA ALA A 18 39.66 -27.88 6.12
C ALA A 18 38.25 -28.41 6.35
N SER A 19 37.76 -28.21 7.58
CA SER A 19 36.36 -28.34 7.94
C SER A 19 35.57 -27.43 7.00
N PHE A 20 34.92 -28.03 6.00
CA PHE A 20 33.82 -27.41 5.29
C PHE A 20 32.73 -27.12 6.32
N PHE A 21 32.78 -25.94 6.92
CA PHE A 21 31.62 -25.37 7.59
C PHE A 21 30.58 -25.07 6.50
N PHE A 22 29.78 -26.09 6.17
CA PHE A 22 28.45 -25.86 5.63
C PHE A 22 27.67 -25.12 6.73
N PHE A 23 27.76 -23.80 6.75
CA PHE A 23 26.69 -22.98 7.32
C PHE A 23 25.49 -23.12 6.39
N ALA A 24 24.77 -24.23 6.54
CA ALA A 24 23.38 -24.29 6.15
C ALA A 24 22.67 -23.22 6.97
N HIS A 25 22.55 -22.02 6.43
CA HIS A 25 21.58 -21.06 6.89
C HIS A 25 20.24 -21.69 6.56
N ALA A 26 19.70 -22.45 7.51
CA ALA A 26 18.28 -22.73 7.54
C ALA A 26 17.62 -21.35 7.61
N SER A 27 17.19 -20.83 6.47
CA SER A 27 16.23 -19.76 6.44
C SER A 27 14.97 -20.33 7.07
N GLU A 28 14.81 -20.14 8.37
CA GLU A 28 13.48 -20.22 8.96
C GLU A 28 12.62 -19.26 8.14
N ILE A 29 11.74 -19.80 7.32
CA ILE A 29 10.65 -19.04 6.74
C ILE A 29 9.74 -18.72 7.93
N ILE A 30 10.09 -17.67 8.66
CA ILE A 30 9.21 -17.07 9.65
C ILE A 30 7.98 -16.67 8.84
N GLN A 31 6.90 -17.42 9.01
CA GLN A 31 5.61 -17.06 8.44
C GLN A 31 5.26 -15.69 9.05
N LYS A 32 5.47 -14.65 8.26
CA LYS A 32 5.28 -13.27 8.68
C LYS A 32 3.77 -13.07 8.82
N THR A 33 3.28 -13.16 10.05
CA THR A 33 1.87 -12.87 10.35
C THR A 33 1.66 -11.36 10.33
N ASP A 34 0.45 -10.95 9.99
CA ASP A 34 0.04 -9.55 10.02
C ASP A 34 0.17 -8.97 11.44
N ASN A 35 0.42 -7.66 11.52
CA ASN A 35 0.51 -6.96 12.78
C ASN A 35 -0.88 -6.77 13.41
N GLU A 36 -1.13 -7.41 14.56
CA GLU A 36 -2.43 -7.36 15.25
C GLU A 36 -2.89 -5.95 15.63
N GLU A 37 -1.96 -5.07 16.00
CA GLU A 37 -2.29 -3.69 16.34
C GLU A 37 -2.74 -2.91 15.11
N LEU A 38 -2.06 -3.10 13.97
CA LEU A 38 -2.46 -2.48 12.71
C LEU A 38 -3.80 -3.02 12.19
N ILE A 39 -4.07 -4.31 12.40
CA ILE A 39 -5.41 -4.90 12.16
C ILE A 39 -6.46 -4.16 12.99
N LYS A 40 -6.20 -3.96 14.28
CA LYS A 40 -7.12 -3.28 15.19
C LYS A 40 -7.39 -1.84 14.75
N LEU A 41 -6.36 -1.05 14.45
CA LEU A 41 -6.51 0.34 13.97
C LEU A 41 -7.37 0.41 12.70
N TYR A 42 -7.11 -0.49 11.75
CA TYR A 42 -7.87 -0.58 10.51
C TYR A 42 -9.34 -0.92 10.77
N THR A 43 -9.61 -1.97 11.55
CA THR A 43 -10.98 -2.41 11.86
C THR A 43 -11.76 -1.33 12.62
N GLN A 44 -11.14 -0.64 13.58
CA GLN A 44 -11.75 0.48 14.28
C GLN A 44 -12.11 1.63 13.31
N GLY A 45 -11.23 1.92 12.34
CA GLY A 45 -11.51 2.90 11.30
C GLY A 45 -12.71 2.53 10.41
N LEU A 46 -12.89 1.23 10.10
CA LEU A 46 -14.08 0.74 9.40
C LEU A 46 -15.33 0.86 10.27
N ASP A 47 -15.24 0.50 11.55
CA ASP A 47 -16.36 0.60 12.50
C ASP A 47 -16.86 2.04 12.66
N ASP A 48 -15.95 3.02 12.70
CA ASP A 48 -16.27 4.44 12.74
C ASP A 48 -17.09 4.93 11.54
N ARG A 49 -17.14 4.14 10.46
CA ARG A 49 -17.82 4.44 9.19
C ARG A 49 -19.07 3.60 8.95
N LYS A 50 -19.48 2.73 9.89
CA LYS A 50 -20.73 1.94 9.76
C LYS A 50 -21.97 2.83 9.60
N ASP A 51 -22.04 3.91 10.38
CA ASP A 51 -23.11 4.91 10.32
C ASP A 51 -22.64 6.16 9.55
N TRP A 52 -22.09 5.96 8.35
CA TRP A 52 -21.56 7.06 7.54
C TRP A 52 -22.67 8.02 7.08
N ASP A 53 -22.51 9.29 7.46
CA ASP A 53 -23.24 10.42 6.92
C ASP A 53 -22.23 11.46 6.40
N PRO A 54 -22.27 11.83 5.11
CA PRO A 54 -21.29 12.72 4.51
C PRO A 54 -21.30 14.15 5.11
N THR A 55 -22.38 14.56 5.78
CA THR A 55 -22.50 15.91 6.36
C THR A 55 -21.91 16.01 7.77
N THR A 56 -21.98 14.94 8.56
CA THR A 56 -21.61 14.95 9.98
C THR A 56 -20.41 14.06 10.31
N SER A 57 -20.21 12.95 9.59
CA SER A 57 -19.20 11.95 9.94
C SER A 57 -17.78 12.46 9.66
N LEU A 58 -17.53 13.18 8.56
CA LEU A 58 -16.19 13.66 8.16
C LEU A 58 -15.43 14.43 9.25
N LYS A 59 -16.13 15.26 10.03
CA LYS A 59 -15.51 16.00 11.14
C LYS A 59 -15.29 15.10 12.36
N LYS A 60 -16.26 14.24 12.66
CA LYS A 60 -16.25 13.34 13.81
C LYS A 60 -15.12 12.30 13.73
N ILE A 61 -14.91 11.71 12.55
CA ILE A 61 -13.91 10.64 12.36
C ILE A 61 -12.49 11.17 12.17
N GLY A 62 -12.32 12.42 11.73
CA GLY A 62 -11.02 12.93 11.32
C GLY A 62 -9.95 12.94 12.41
N ASN A 63 -10.33 13.15 13.68
CA ASN A 63 -9.40 13.08 14.80
C ASN A 63 -8.91 11.64 15.03
N ARG A 64 -9.81 10.66 14.95
CA ARG A 64 -9.45 9.24 15.09
C ARG A 64 -8.58 8.76 13.95
N ASP A 65 -8.88 9.17 12.72
CA ASP A 65 -8.02 8.87 11.56
C ASP A 65 -6.60 9.42 11.77
N ALA A 66 -6.46 10.63 12.32
CA ALA A 66 -5.15 11.20 12.62
C ALA A 66 -4.40 10.41 13.71
N GLU A 67 -5.08 10.03 14.79
CA GLU A 67 -4.52 9.18 15.86
C GLU A 67 -4.08 7.80 15.32
N HIS A 68 -4.90 7.18 14.48
CA HIS A 68 -4.57 5.91 13.84
C HIS A 68 -3.35 6.03 12.91
N ILE A 69 -3.28 7.09 12.11
CA ILE A 69 -2.13 7.36 11.23
C ILE A 69 -0.85 7.56 12.05
N GLU A 70 -0.92 8.33 13.14
CA GLU A 70 0.22 8.54 14.03
C GLU A 70 0.72 7.22 14.63
N ARG A 71 -0.19 6.39 15.15
CA ARG A 71 0.20 5.10 15.71
C ARG A 71 0.76 4.15 14.65
N ALA A 72 0.17 4.14 13.46
CA ALA A 72 0.65 3.34 12.34
C ALA A 72 2.06 3.76 11.87
N LEU A 73 2.39 5.05 11.93
CA LEU A 73 3.76 5.54 11.69
C LEU A 73 4.75 5.01 12.73
N GLN A 74 4.37 5.00 14.02
CA GLN A 74 5.22 4.45 15.07
C GLN A 74 5.50 2.96 14.80
N LEU A 75 4.46 2.17 14.47
CA LEU A 75 4.62 0.76 14.07
C LEU A 75 5.55 0.59 12.87
N LEU A 76 5.48 1.47 11.88
CA LEU A 76 6.40 1.47 10.75
C LEU A 76 7.85 1.71 11.19
N THR A 77 8.09 2.72 12.03
CA THR A 77 9.44 3.05 12.55
C THR A 77 10.01 1.99 13.49
N GLU A 78 9.15 1.27 14.20
CA GLU A 78 9.50 0.11 15.03
C GLU A 78 9.80 -1.14 14.18
N GLY A 79 9.70 -1.05 12.85
CA GLY A 79 9.92 -2.15 11.91
C GLY A 79 8.85 -3.23 11.97
N LYS A 80 7.65 -2.90 12.48
CA LYS A 80 6.53 -3.85 12.68
C LYS A 80 5.59 -3.99 11.48
N VAL A 81 5.65 -3.08 10.50
CA VAL A 81 4.91 -3.15 9.23
C VAL A 81 5.70 -4.00 8.25
N LYS A 82 5.13 -5.14 7.86
CA LYS A 82 5.95 -6.26 7.40
C LYS A 82 5.31 -7.02 6.25
N THR A 83 4.02 -7.34 6.31
CA THR A 83 3.35 -8.18 5.31
C THR A 83 2.69 -7.33 4.22
N THR A 84 2.28 -7.97 3.13
CA THR A 84 1.43 -7.34 2.11
C THR A 84 0.22 -6.65 2.74
N TYR A 85 -0.43 -7.31 3.68
CA TYR A 85 -1.65 -6.79 4.31
C TYR A 85 -1.36 -5.73 5.37
N ASP A 86 -0.18 -5.72 5.98
CA ASP A 86 0.24 -4.55 6.78
C ASP A 86 0.35 -3.30 5.88
N PHE A 87 1.02 -3.40 4.73
CA PHE A 87 1.14 -2.28 3.80
C PHE A 87 -0.22 -1.88 3.20
N TYR A 88 -1.11 -2.83 2.92
CA TYR A 88 -2.49 -2.54 2.56
C TYR A 88 -3.20 -1.72 3.65
N ARG A 89 -3.12 -2.13 4.91
CA ARG A 89 -3.75 -1.39 6.03
C ARG A 89 -3.13 -0.02 6.24
N MET A 90 -1.82 0.12 6.06
CA MET A 90 -1.16 1.43 6.01
C MET A 90 -1.76 2.30 4.91
N ALA A 91 -1.90 1.79 3.68
CA ALA A 91 -2.52 2.53 2.59
C ALA A 91 -3.97 2.94 2.92
N MET A 92 -4.75 2.04 3.51
CA MET A 92 -6.12 2.31 3.95
C MET A 92 -6.23 3.41 5.01
N LEU A 93 -5.36 3.38 6.04
CA LEU A 93 -5.35 4.42 7.07
C LEU A 93 -4.96 5.78 6.46
N PHE A 94 -3.92 5.81 5.63
CA PHE A 94 -3.38 7.06 5.08
C PHE A 94 -4.25 7.68 4.00
N GLN A 95 -5.02 6.89 3.22
CA GLN A 95 -5.97 7.45 2.26
C GLN A 95 -7.14 8.19 2.93
N HIS A 96 -7.38 7.92 4.22
CA HIS A 96 -8.32 8.65 5.07
C HIS A 96 -7.66 9.82 5.82
N GLY A 97 -6.37 10.05 5.59
CA GLY A 97 -5.70 11.27 6.00
C GLY A 97 -6.29 12.53 5.34
N ARG A 98 -5.75 13.70 5.71
CA ARG A 98 -6.28 15.01 5.28
C ARG A 98 -5.22 15.95 4.73
N THR A 99 -4.05 15.41 4.36
CA THR A 99 -2.93 16.17 3.81
C THR A 99 -2.44 15.51 2.54
N THR A 100 -1.90 16.31 1.61
CA THR A 100 -1.23 15.81 0.40
C THR A 100 -0.18 14.75 0.71
N GLU A 101 0.55 14.93 1.82
CA GLU A 101 1.58 13.99 2.25
C GLU A 101 0.99 12.64 2.68
N ASN A 102 -0.18 12.64 3.33
CA ASN A 102 -0.84 11.38 3.69
C ASN A 102 -1.28 10.62 2.44
N TYR A 103 -1.87 11.30 1.45
CA TYR A 103 -2.29 10.65 0.20
C TYR A 103 -1.09 10.11 -0.60
N ARG A 104 0.02 10.85 -0.64
CA ARG A 104 1.26 10.38 -1.25
C ARG A 104 1.80 9.12 -0.57
N LYS A 105 1.82 9.09 0.76
CA LYS A 105 2.22 7.90 1.54
C LYS A 105 1.25 6.73 1.32
N ALA A 106 -0.06 6.99 1.29
CA ALA A 106 -1.06 5.98 0.99
C ALA A 106 -0.76 5.27 -0.34
N ASN A 107 -0.45 6.05 -1.37
CA ASN A 107 -0.08 5.51 -2.67
C ASN A 107 1.22 4.69 -2.64
N ALA A 108 2.25 5.17 -1.94
CA ALA A 108 3.49 4.43 -1.77
C ALA A 108 3.24 3.07 -1.07
N PHE A 109 2.45 3.04 0.00
CA PHE A 109 2.14 1.79 0.70
C PHE A 109 1.29 0.84 -0.15
N ALA A 110 0.33 1.37 -0.92
CA ALA A 110 -0.47 0.57 -1.85
C ALA A 110 0.42 -0.12 -2.89
N TRP A 111 1.39 0.60 -3.46
CA TRP A 111 2.35 0.03 -4.42
C TRP A 111 3.26 -1.02 -3.81
N VAL A 112 3.73 -0.83 -2.57
CA VAL A 112 4.49 -1.87 -1.86
C VAL A 112 3.64 -3.13 -1.71
N ALA A 113 2.39 -3.01 -1.26
CA ALA A 113 1.48 -4.15 -1.14
C ALA A 113 1.25 -4.85 -2.49
N ALA A 114 0.90 -4.10 -3.54
CA ALA A 114 0.67 -4.64 -4.88
C ALA A 114 1.91 -5.33 -5.48
N THR A 115 3.11 -4.81 -5.19
CA THR A 115 4.38 -5.44 -5.61
C THR A 115 4.64 -6.74 -4.87
N MET A 116 4.29 -6.82 -3.58
CA MET A 116 4.45 -8.04 -2.78
C MET A 116 3.44 -9.12 -3.14
N LYS A 117 2.30 -8.76 -3.74
CA LYS A 117 1.28 -9.70 -4.22
C LYS A 117 0.78 -9.30 -5.62
N PRO A 118 1.57 -9.57 -6.67
CA PRO A 118 1.22 -9.21 -8.04
C PRO A 118 -0.08 -9.89 -8.50
N GLY A 119 -0.87 -9.18 -9.30
CA GLY A 119 -2.14 -9.69 -9.85
C GLY A 119 -3.34 -9.61 -8.90
N ASP A 120 -3.15 -9.13 -7.67
CA ASP A 120 -4.26 -8.83 -6.76
C ASP A 120 -4.99 -7.55 -7.21
N VAL A 121 -6.18 -7.70 -7.75
CA VAL A 121 -6.97 -6.61 -8.34
C VAL A 121 -7.36 -5.56 -7.30
N ASP A 122 -7.65 -5.96 -6.05
CA ASP A 122 -8.02 -5.02 -5.00
C ASP A 122 -6.84 -4.14 -4.59
N LEU A 123 -5.63 -4.71 -4.55
CA LEU A 123 -4.41 -3.94 -4.32
C LEU A 123 -4.12 -2.98 -5.48
N MET A 124 -4.33 -3.43 -6.72
CA MET A 124 -4.18 -2.58 -7.90
C MET A 124 -5.22 -1.46 -7.93
N TRP A 125 -6.47 -1.73 -7.58
CA TRP A 125 -7.50 -0.71 -7.40
C TRP A 125 -7.08 0.32 -6.35
N LEU A 126 -6.52 -0.13 -5.22
CA LEU A 126 -6.06 0.77 -4.16
C LEU A 126 -4.90 1.67 -4.62
N THR A 127 -3.99 1.18 -5.47
CA THR A 127 -2.95 2.04 -6.08
C THR A 127 -3.57 3.15 -6.93
N ALA A 128 -4.56 2.83 -7.76
CA ALA A 128 -5.28 3.81 -8.57
C ALA A 128 -6.07 4.81 -7.71
N ALA A 129 -6.79 4.33 -6.70
CA ALA A 129 -7.61 5.17 -5.83
C ALA A 129 -6.79 6.15 -4.98
N THR A 130 -5.62 5.72 -4.51
CA THR A 130 -4.70 6.59 -3.75
C THR A 130 -3.96 7.57 -4.65
N TRP A 131 -3.64 7.19 -5.90
CA TRP A 131 -3.07 8.08 -6.91
C TRP A 131 -4.01 9.24 -7.24
N ASP A 132 -5.27 8.94 -7.55
CA ASP A 132 -6.29 9.95 -7.85
C ASP A 132 -6.49 10.92 -6.68
N ARG A 133 -6.56 10.42 -5.42
CA ARG A 133 -6.62 11.30 -4.23
C ARG A 133 -5.39 12.19 -4.09
N TRP A 134 -4.21 11.65 -4.37
CA TRP A 134 -2.98 12.43 -4.30
C TRP A 134 -2.99 13.56 -5.33
N LEU A 135 -3.32 13.28 -6.60
CA LEU A 135 -3.46 14.29 -7.65
C LEU A 135 -4.49 15.36 -7.29
N MET A 136 -5.68 14.95 -6.87
CA MET A 136 -6.76 15.87 -6.50
C MET A 136 -6.38 16.77 -5.32
N SER A 137 -5.61 16.26 -4.36
CA SER A 137 -5.12 17.08 -3.23
C SER A 137 -4.18 18.21 -3.66
N GLN A 138 -3.66 18.15 -4.89
CA GLN A 138 -2.80 19.16 -5.50
C GLN A 138 -3.55 20.02 -6.53
N GLY A 139 -4.89 19.90 -6.62
CA GLY A 139 -5.70 20.61 -7.59
C GLY A 139 -5.60 20.08 -9.02
N LYS A 140 -5.11 18.84 -9.21
CA LYS A 140 -5.05 18.18 -10.52
C LYS A 140 -6.28 17.28 -10.72
N PRO A 141 -6.73 17.07 -11.98
CA PRO A 141 -7.75 16.07 -12.26
C PRO A 141 -7.26 14.68 -11.89
N GLN A 142 -8.20 13.81 -11.51
CA GLN A 142 -7.97 12.38 -11.36
C GLN A 142 -7.75 11.74 -12.73
N GLN A 143 -7.11 10.56 -12.77
CA GLN A 143 -6.70 9.90 -14.02
C GLN A 143 -7.25 8.49 -14.18
N TYR A 144 -7.57 7.82 -13.07
CA TYR A 144 -8.23 6.51 -13.10
C TYR A 144 -9.75 6.63 -13.04
N GLY A 145 -10.30 7.63 -12.33
CA GLY A 145 -11.75 7.85 -12.24
C GLY A 145 -12.39 7.22 -10.99
N THR A 146 -11.61 7.10 -9.91
CA THR A 146 -12.02 6.41 -8.67
C THR A 146 -12.69 7.30 -7.63
N GLN A 147 -12.60 8.62 -7.77
CA GLN A 147 -12.98 9.58 -6.74
C GLN A 147 -14.27 10.32 -7.08
N TYR A 148 -15.17 10.28 -6.11
CA TYR A 148 -16.49 10.89 -6.19
C TYR A 148 -16.74 11.79 -4.97
N SER A 149 -17.64 12.76 -5.11
CA SER A 149 -18.09 13.62 -4.00
C SER A 149 -19.58 13.48 -3.77
N PRO A 150 -20.02 13.40 -2.50
CA PRO A 150 -21.45 13.38 -2.21
C PRO A 150 -22.09 14.69 -2.66
N VAL A 151 -23.29 14.62 -3.22
CA VAL A 151 -24.12 15.79 -3.51
C VAL A 151 -24.94 16.13 -2.27
N PRO A 152 -24.73 17.32 -1.65
CA PRO A 152 -25.43 17.69 -0.42
C PRO A 152 -26.96 17.57 -0.55
N GLY A 153 -27.59 16.99 0.48
CA GLY A 153 -29.04 16.78 0.50
C GLY A 153 -29.55 15.60 -0.34
N THR A 154 -28.65 14.78 -0.91
CA THR A 154 -29.01 13.57 -1.68
C THR A 154 -28.14 12.38 -1.25
N ASN A 155 -28.52 11.17 -1.68
CA ASN A 155 -27.67 9.97 -1.56
C ASN A 155 -26.84 9.71 -2.83
N THR A 156 -26.65 10.72 -3.67
CA THR A 156 -25.92 10.61 -4.94
C THR A 156 -24.51 11.16 -4.80
N TYR A 157 -23.60 10.64 -5.63
CA TYR A 157 -22.22 11.07 -5.70
C TYR A 157 -21.89 11.57 -7.11
N VAL A 158 -20.99 12.53 -7.24
CA VAL A 158 -20.55 13.05 -8.53
C VAL A 158 -19.06 12.82 -8.69
N LEU A 159 -18.66 12.28 -9.83
CA LEU A 159 -17.27 12.13 -10.23
C LEU A 159 -16.58 13.50 -10.16
N LYS A 160 -15.37 13.51 -9.62
CA LYS A 160 -14.50 14.70 -9.60
C LYS A 160 -13.79 14.88 -10.93
N ASP A 161 -13.22 16.06 -11.18
CA ASP A 161 -12.49 16.39 -12.42
C ASP A 161 -11.61 15.23 -12.88
N PHE A 162 -11.86 14.75 -14.09
CA PHE A 162 -11.31 13.50 -14.62
C PHE A 162 -10.66 13.77 -15.98
N ASP A 163 -9.35 13.51 -16.06
CA ASP A 163 -8.57 13.52 -17.29
C ASP A 163 -8.39 12.07 -17.76
N ASP A 164 -9.25 11.67 -18.69
CA ASP A 164 -9.29 10.31 -19.20
C ASP A 164 -8.23 10.03 -20.28
N SER A 165 -7.46 11.04 -20.70
CA SER A 165 -6.49 10.94 -21.79
C SER A 165 -5.17 10.27 -21.40
N VAL A 166 -4.88 10.17 -20.09
CA VAL A 166 -3.57 9.73 -19.58
C VAL A 166 -3.49 8.21 -19.40
N ILE A 167 -4.52 7.60 -18.82
CA ILE A 167 -4.58 6.16 -18.53
C ILE A 167 -5.44 5.49 -19.59
N SER A 168 -4.96 4.39 -20.18
CA SER A 168 -5.74 3.62 -21.14
C SER A 168 -6.79 2.76 -20.44
N ASP A 169 -7.85 2.37 -21.16
CA ASP A 169 -8.87 1.46 -20.62
C ASP A 169 -8.29 0.10 -20.22
N SER A 170 -7.25 -0.39 -20.92
CA SER A 170 -6.56 -1.63 -20.56
C SER A 170 -5.83 -1.52 -19.22
N GLU A 171 -5.25 -0.36 -18.89
CA GLU A 171 -4.64 -0.13 -17.58
C GLU A 171 -5.69 0.02 -16.48
N ARG A 172 -6.85 0.64 -16.76
CA ARG A 172 -7.98 0.68 -15.81
C ARG A 172 -8.50 -0.72 -15.50
N GLU A 173 -8.65 -1.57 -16.51
CA GLU A 173 -9.13 -2.94 -16.35
C GLU A 173 -8.22 -3.77 -15.42
N LYS A 174 -6.89 -3.61 -15.50
CA LYS A 174 -5.94 -4.25 -14.56
C LYS A 174 -6.13 -3.83 -13.10
N CYS A 175 -6.70 -2.64 -12.89
CA CYS A 175 -7.07 -2.12 -11.57
C CYS A 175 -8.52 -2.44 -11.20
N GLY A 176 -9.25 -3.24 -11.99
CA GLY A 176 -10.67 -3.51 -11.76
C GLY A 176 -11.57 -2.28 -11.94
N ILE A 177 -11.14 -1.31 -12.74
CA ILE A 177 -11.84 -0.05 -12.98
C ILE A 177 -12.48 -0.08 -14.38
N GLU A 178 -13.71 0.43 -14.46
CA GLU A 178 -14.47 0.55 -15.71
C GLU A 178 -13.76 1.45 -16.74
N LYS A 179 -14.20 1.36 -18.00
CA LYS A 179 -13.69 2.20 -19.08
C LYS A 179 -14.05 3.67 -18.85
N ALA A 180 -13.23 4.58 -19.35
CA ALA A 180 -13.45 6.02 -19.16
C ALA A 180 -14.85 6.49 -19.61
N ALA A 181 -15.31 5.98 -20.76
CA ALA A 181 -16.62 6.32 -21.31
C ALA A 181 -17.80 5.86 -20.42
N ASP A 182 -17.63 4.76 -19.68
CA ASP A 182 -18.67 4.21 -18.80
C ASP A 182 -18.69 4.97 -17.47
N ILE A 183 -17.52 5.29 -16.91
CA ILE A 183 -17.38 6.17 -15.73
C ILE A 183 -18.07 7.53 -15.98
N GLN A 184 -17.81 8.14 -17.14
CA GLN A 184 -18.44 9.42 -17.52
C GLN A 184 -19.94 9.32 -17.79
N ARG A 185 -20.45 8.14 -18.13
CA ARG A 185 -21.88 7.90 -18.33
C ARG A 185 -22.61 7.75 -17.00
N SER A 186 -22.06 6.94 -16.10
CA SER A 186 -22.55 6.77 -14.72
C SER A 186 -22.56 8.10 -13.94
N TYR A 187 -21.62 8.99 -14.27
CA TYR A 187 -21.60 10.38 -13.78
C TYR A 187 -22.85 11.19 -14.17
N LYS A 188 -23.31 11.08 -15.43
CA LYS A 188 -24.43 11.89 -15.95
C LYS A 188 -25.80 11.41 -15.48
N SER A 189 -25.92 10.14 -15.11
CA SER A 189 -27.14 9.54 -14.58
C SER A 189 -27.23 9.57 -13.04
N GLY A 190 -26.15 9.94 -12.35
CA GLY A 190 -25.98 9.74 -10.92
C GLY A 190 -25.65 8.27 -10.60
N PRO A 191 -24.71 7.99 -9.68
CA PRO A 191 -24.39 6.63 -9.30
C PRO A 191 -25.52 6.06 -8.45
N ILE A 192 -26.05 4.93 -8.88
CA ILE A 192 -27.00 4.14 -8.10
C ILE A 192 -26.16 3.32 -7.11
N PHE A 193 -25.69 3.96 -6.04
CA PHE A 193 -25.29 3.22 -4.85
C PHE A 193 -26.58 2.91 -4.09
N GLU A 194 -27.32 1.89 -4.55
CA GLU A 194 -28.38 1.29 -3.74
C GLU A 194 -27.71 0.75 -2.48
N LYS A 195 -28.03 1.33 -1.32
CA LYS A 195 -27.75 0.69 -0.05
C LYS A 195 -28.55 -0.62 -0.05
N GLU A 196 -27.87 -1.75 -0.25
CA GLU A 196 -28.46 -3.03 0.12
C GLU A 196 -28.93 -2.92 1.58
N LYS A 197 -30.22 -3.19 1.80
CA LYS A 197 -30.90 -3.10 3.10
C LYS A 197 -30.59 -4.30 3.97
#